data_AF-A0A2E6AR92-F1
#
_entry.id   AF-A0A2E6AR92-F1
#
_cell.length_a   1.000
_cell.length_b   1.000
_cell.length_c   1.000
_cell.angle_alpha   90.00
_cell.angle_beta   90.00
_cell.angle_gamma   90.00
#
_symmetry.space_group_name_H-M   'P 1'
#
loop_
_entity.id
_entity.type
_entity.pdbx_description
1 polymer ?
#
loop_
_entity_poly.entity_id
_entity_poly.type
_entity_poly.pdbx_seq_one_letter_code
_entity_poly.pdbx_strand_id
1 'polypeptide(L)'
;MDALLKLFPGFTCGLPDEPAFPSDQEDVLAAEGVSLSTFLDAIHKQSILDTSLDFMSANLDASGTIFHISRQAAMAGKVAFPLPDDNPLGGVITIEIGGENLGDWLEAATWHSGRENIPRRIGDEFTMDADGEAVTWH
;
A
#
# COMPACT_ATOMS: atom_id res chain seq x y z
N MET A 1 -13.96 -10.64 -0.12
CA MET A 1 -14.71 -9.41 -0.46
C MET A 1 -14.72 -8.41 0.68
N ASP A 2 -15.16 -8.78 1.90
CA ASP A 2 -15.30 -7.84 3.03
C ASP A 2 -14.06 -6.98 3.34
N ALA A 3 -12.85 -7.57 3.31
CA ALA A 3 -11.61 -6.84 3.50
C ALA A 3 -11.40 -5.71 2.49
N LEU A 4 -11.70 -5.96 1.20
CA LEU A 4 -11.59 -4.98 0.14
C LEU A 4 -12.58 -3.84 0.36
N LEU A 5 -13.85 -4.16 0.63
CA LEU A 5 -14.91 -3.16 0.78
C LEU A 5 -14.73 -2.24 2.00
N LYS A 6 -13.95 -2.66 3.01
CA LYS A 6 -13.61 -1.81 4.17
C LYS A 6 -12.70 -0.65 3.83
N LEU A 7 -11.73 -0.85 2.94
CA LEU A 7 -10.74 0.17 2.54
C LEU A 7 -11.01 0.74 1.15
N PHE A 8 -11.75 0.00 0.32
CA PHE A 8 -12.08 0.33 -1.06
C PHE A 8 -13.58 0.07 -1.31
N PRO A 9 -14.49 0.92 -0.78
CA PRO A 9 -15.93 0.68 -0.86
C PRO A 9 -16.50 0.66 -2.29
N GLY A 10 -15.80 1.29 -3.24
CA GLY A 10 -16.17 1.28 -4.66
C GLY A 10 -15.66 0.08 -5.45
N PHE A 11 -15.04 -0.91 -4.79
CA PHE A 11 -14.53 -2.09 -5.46
C PHE A 11 -15.68 -2.97 -5.99
N THR A 12 -15.67 -3.23 -7.29
CA THR A 12 -16.65 -4.09 -7.95
C THR A 12 -15.94 -5.06 -8.89
N CYS A 13 -16.11 -6.36 -8.69
CA CYS A 13 -15.59 -7.39 -9.59
C CYS A 13 -16.65 -8.48 -9.79
N GLY A 14 -16.49 -9.28 -10.86
CA GLY A 14 -17.21 -10.55 -10.96
C GLY A 14 -16.75 -11.48 -9.84
N LEU A 15 -17.70 -12.09 -9.11
CA LEU A 15 -17.38 -13.14 -8.16
C LEU A 15 -17.28 -14.46 -8.92
N PRO A 16 -16.27 -15.29 -8.62
CA PRO A 16 -16.16 -16.62 -9.19
C PRO A 16 -17.25 -17.53 -8.61
N ASP A 17 -17.50 -18.65 -9.29
CA ASP A 17 -18.46 -19.65 -8.83
C ASP A 17 -18.02 -20.26 -7.49
N GLU A 18 -18.98 -20.74 -6.69
CA GLU A 18 -18.66 -21.40 -5.42
C GLU A 18 -17.82 -22.66 -5.67
N PRO A 19 -16.63 -22.79 -5.04
CA PRO A 19 -15.79 -23.96 -5.21
C PRO A 19 -16.45 -25.20 -4.62
N ALA A 20 -16.47 -26.30 -5.37
CA ALA A 20 -16.87 -27.61 -4.86
C ALA A 20 -15.65 -28.36 -4.31
N PHE A 21 -15.71 -28.87 -3.08
CA PHE A 21 -14.57 -29.56 -2.46
C PHE A 21 -14.38 -30.99 -3.03
N PRO A 22 -13.12 -31.42 -3.31
CA PRO A 22 -11.87 -30.64 -3.29
C PRO A 22 -11.74 -29.73 -4.53
N SER A 23 -11.18 -28.54 -4.34
CA SER A 23 -10.99 -27.53 -5.40
C SER A 23 -9.57 -26.96 -5.35
N ASP A 24 -8.96 -26.79 -6.53
CA ASP A 24 -7.70 -26.08 -6.75
C ASP A 24 -7.94 -24.64 -7.27
N GLN A 25 -9.14 -24.10 -7.03
CA GLN A 25 -9.57 -22.81 -7.55
C GLN A 25 -8.75 -21.66 -6.94
N GLU A 26 -7.96 -21.01 -7.80
CA GLU A 26 -7.14 -19.83 -7.52
C GLU A 26 -7.65 -18.66 -8.37
N ASP A 27 -8.60 -17.90 -7.83
CA ASP A 27 -9.17 -16.74 -8.52
C ASP A 27 -8.49 -15.43 -8.14
N VAL A 28 -8.23 -14.60 -9.16
CA VAL A 28 -7.76 -13.23 -8.98
C VAL A 28 -8.95 -12.28 -9.15
N LEU A 29 -9.24 -11.52 -8.08
CA LEU A 29 -10.26 -10.47 -8.12
C LEU A 29 -9.58 -9.12 -8.37
N ALA A 30 -9.93 -8.45 -9.48
CA ALA A 30 -9.38 -7.15 -9.84
C ALA A 30 -10.50 -6.17 -10.22
N ALA A 31 -10.25 -4.87 -9.97
CA ALA A 31 -11.11 -3.77 -10.38
C ALA A 31 -10.25 -2.53 -10.63
N GLU A 32 -10.63 -1.73 -11.65
CA GLU A 32 -9.95 -0.49 -12.00
C GLU A 32 -10.78 0.74 -11.60
N GLY A 33 -10.13 1.90 -11.47
CA GLY A 33 -10.82 3.16 -11.17
C GLY A 33 -11.42 3.24 -9.76
N VAL A 34 -10.91 2.43 -8.82
CA VAL A 34 -11.40 2.41 -7.45
C VAL A 34 -10.83 3.57 -6.63
N SER A 35 -11.68 4.28 -5.89
CA SER A 35 -11.24 5.42 -5.08
C SER A 35 -10.31 5.02 -3.92
N LEU A 36 -9.22 5.77 -3.74
CA LEU A 36 -8.27 5.61 -2.62
C LEU A 36 -8.66 6.39 -1.36
N SER A 37 -9.76 7.16 -1.39
CA SER A 37 -10.13 8.09 -0.31
C SER A 37 -10.21 7.43 1.07
N THR A 38 -10.91 6.31 1.19
CA THR A 38 -11.07 5.59 2.47
C THR A 38 -9.76 4.98 2.96
N PHE A 39 -8.92 4.50 2.03
CA PHE A 39 -7.57 4.02 2.34
C PHE A 39 -6.68 5.16 2.88
N LEU A 40 -6.66 6.32 2.21
CA LEU A 40 -5.90 7.49 2.64
C LEU A 40 -6.36 7.98 4.03
N ASP A 41 -7.68 8.06 4.25
CA ASP A 41 -8.22 8.37 5.57
C ASP A 41 -7.75 7.40 6.67
N ALA A 42 -7.60 6.11 6.34
CA ALA A 42 -7.16 5.10 7.29
C ALA A 42 -5.68 5.28 7.68
N ILE A 43 -4.78 5.50 6.72
CA ILE A 43 -3.35 5.74 7.02
C ILE A 43 -3.14 7.03 7.81
N HIS A 44 -3.95 8.07 7.56
CA HIS A 44 -3.98 9.32 8.34
C HIS A 44 -4.43 9.08 9.77
N LYS A 45 -5.57 8.39 9.98
CA LYS A 45 -6.09 8.08 11.32
C LYS A 45 -5.16 7.20 12.14
N GLN A 46 -4.39 6.34 11.46
CA GLN A 46 -3.41 5.47 12.10
C GLN A 46 -2.06 6.13 12.33
N SER A 47 -1.83 7.35 11.82
CA SER A 47 -0.56 8.06 11.91
C SER A 47 0.63 7.24 11.39
N ILE A 48 0.44 6.47 10.31
CA ILE A 48 1.49 5.64 9.68
C ILE A 48 1.94 6.23 8.33
N LEU A 49 1.93 7.55 8.20
CA LEU A 49 2.13 8.23 6.91
C LEU A 49 3.55 8.12 6.38
N ASP A 50 4.57 8.15 7.25
CA ASP A 50 5.95 7.93 6.85
C ASP A 50 6.15 6.51 6.31
N THR A 51 5.74 5.49 7.08
CA THR A 51 5.75 4.10 6.62
C THR A 51 4.93 3.92 5.33
N SER A 52 3.81 4.61 5.20
CA SER A 52 3.00 4.54 3.97
C SER A 52 3.76 5.09 2.77
N LEU A 53 4.46 6.22 2.92
CA LEU A 53 5.29 6.78 1.85
C LEU A 53 6.37 5.79 1.42
N ASP A 54 7.09 5.21 2.38
CA ASP A 54 8.17 4.25 2.13
C ASP A 54 7.66 3.06 1.29
N PHE A 55 6.59 2.38 1.75
CA PHE A 55 6.04 1.21 1.05
C PHE A 55 5.34 1.55 -0.26
N MET A 56 4.64 2.69 -0.35
CA MET A 56 3.93 3.07 -1.58
C MET A 56 4.89 3.56 -2.66
N SER A 57 6.08 4.07 -2.30
CA SER A 57 7.07 4.58 -3.25
C SER A 57 8.18 3.58 -3.59
N ALA A 58 8.29 2.47 -2.86
CA ALA A 58 9.34 1.46 -3.04
C ALA A 58 9.49 0.94 -4.48
N ASN A 59 8.38 0.79 -5.21
CA ASN A 59 8.37 0.32 -6.61
C ASN A 59 7.87 1.40 -7.58
N LEU A 60 8.02 2.68 -7.22
CA LEU A 60 7.59 3.79 -8.07
C LEU A 60 8.48 3.89 -9.32
N ASP A 61 7.86 3.91 -10.49
CA ASP A 61 8.50 4.16 -11.76
C ASP A 61 7.76 5.25 -12.58
N ALA A 62 8.10 5.38 -13.87
CA ALA A 62 7.50 6.38 -14.75
C ALA A 62 6.01 6.17 -15.05
N SER A 63 5.48 4.97 -14.81
CA SER A 63 4.11 4.55 -15.12
C SER A 63 3.21 4.49 -13.90
N GLY A 64 3.77 4.12 -12.75
CA GLY A 64 3.00 3.92 -11.54
C GLY A 64 3.81 3.31 -10.40
N THR A 65 3.10 2.76 -9.43
CA THR A 65 3.69 1.98 -8.33
C THR A 65 2.76 0.84 -7.94
N ILE A 66 3.36 -0.23 -7.44
CA ILE A 66 2.65 -1.40 -6.92
C ILE A 66 3.12 -1.65 -5.49
N PHE A 67 2.15 -1.82 -4.59
CA PHE A 67 2.40 -2.14 -3.19
C PHE A 67 1.33 -3.08 -2.63
N HIS A 68 1.61 -3.60 -1.43
CA HIS A 68 0.79 -4.62 -0.78
C HIS A 68 0.35 -4.18 0.61
N ILE A 69 -0.87 -4.58 0.99
CA ILE A 69 -1.35 -4.45 2.36
C ILE A 69 -1.88 -5.78 2.89
N SER A 70 -1.81 -5.97 4.21
CA SER A 70 -2.35 -7.15 4.87
C SER A 70 -3.86 -7.25 4.69
N ARG A 71 -4.34 -8.37 4.14
CA ARG A 71 -5.77 -8.66 4.03
C ARG A 71 -6.42 -8.76 5.41
N GLN A 72 -5.74 -9.33 6.40
CA GLN A 72 -6.24 -9.45 7.77
C GLN A 72 -6.42 -8.08 8.44
N ALA A 73 -5.46 -7.17 8.28
CA ALA A 73 -5.61 -5.80 8.77
C ALA A 73 -6.80 -5.09 8.10
N ALA A 74 -6.94 -5.24 6.79
CA ALA A 74 -8.03 -4.65 6.02
C ALA A 74 -9.42 -5.16 6.46
N MET A 75 -9.55 -6.43 6.89
CA MET A 75 -10.79 -6.96 7.48
C MET A 75 -11.21 -6.18 8.74
N ALA A 76 -10.24 -5.70 9.53
CA ALA A 76 -10.49 -4.85 10.70
C ALA A 76 -10.63 -3.36 10.35
N GLY A 77 -10.63 -3.00 9.06
CA GLY A 77 -10.64 -1.61 8.57
C GLY A 77 -9.33 -0.86 8.83
N LYS A 78 -8.22 -1.59 8.97
CA LYS A 78 -6.89 -1.02 9.21
C LYS A 78 -5.95 -1.27 8.04
N VAL A 79 -4.95 -0.42 7.89
CA VAL A 79 -3.85 -0.59 6.94
C VAL A 79 -2.63 -1.10 7.68
N ALA A 80 -2.03 -2.18 7.17
CA ALA A 80 -0.72 -2.65 7.61
C ALA A 80 0.03 -3.14 6.39
N PHE A 81 1.30 -2.74 6.26
CA PHE A 81 2.17 -3.19 5.19
C PHE A 81 2.84 -4.50 5.65
N PRO A 82 2.80 -5.57 4.85
CA PRO A 82 3.54 -6.79 5.15
C PRO A 82 5.04 -6.49 5.11
N LEU A 83 5.83 -7.27 5.85
CA LEU A 83 7.28 -7.17 5.75
C LEU A 83 7.73 -7.62 4.35
N PRO A 84 8.83 -7.06 3.82
CA PRO A 84 9.47 -7.57 2.61
C PRO A 84 9.72 -9.08 2.76
N ASP A 85 9.41 -9.85 1.72
CA ASP A 85 9.55 -11.31 1.67
C ASP A 85 8.72 -12.12 2.69
N ASP A 86 7.79 -11.48 3.41
CA ASP A 86 6.84 -12.17 4.29
C ASP A 86 5.53 -12.51 3.56
N ASN A 87 5.02 -13.71 3.83
CA ASN A 87 3.74 -14.19 3.32
C ASN A 87 2.73 -14.24 4.47
N PRO A 88 2.05 -13.12 4.78
CA PRO A 88 1.20 -13.05 5.96
C PRO A 88 0.06 -14.07 5.87
N LEU A 89 -0.25 -14.66 7.03
CA LEU A 89 -1.41 -15.54 7.19
C LEU A 89 -2.68 -14.84 6.71
N GLY A 90 -3.34 -15.41 5.70
CA GLY A 90 -4.55 -14.86 5.10
C GLY A 90 -4.33 -13.94 3.89
N GLY A 91 -3.08 -13.76 3.43
CA GLY A 91 -2.73 -13.12 2.17
C GLY A 91 -2.66 -11.60 2.19
N VAL A 92 -2.36 -11.03 1.02
CA VAL A 92 -2.23 -9.60 0.79
C VAL A 92 -3.29 -9.10 -0.19
N ILE A 93 -3.52 -7.79 -0.19
CA ILE A 93 -4.21 -7.07 -1.25
C ILE A 93 -3.15 -6.32 -2.03
N THR A 94 -3.03 -6.60 -3.33
CA THR A 94 -2.17 -5.86 -4.25
C THR A 94 -2.90 -4.61 -4.72
N ILE A 95 -2.21 -3.48 -4.68
CA ILE A 95 -2.72 -2.18 -5.10
C ILE A 95 -1.75 -1.62 -6.14
N GLU A 96 -2.29 -1.29 -7.30
CA GLU A 96 -1.58 -0.62 -8.37
C GLU A 96 -2.21 0.76 -8.59
N ILE A 97 -1.37 1.79 -8.64
CA ILE A 97 -1.80 3.16 -8.93
C ILE A 97 -0.87 3.75 -9.97
N GLY A 98 -1.44 4.47 -10.93
CA GLY A 98 -0.72 5.13 -12.01
C GLY A 98 -1.17 6.57 -12.18
N GLY A 99 -0.30 7.40 -12.75
CA GLY A 99 -0.60 8.81 -13.01
C GLY A 99 0.65 9.65 -13.23
N GLU A 100 0.47 10.82 -13.87
CA GLU A 100 1.54 11.79 -14.02
C GLU A 100 1.92 12.41 -12.67
N ASN A 101 3.22 12.63 -12.44
CA ASN A 101 3.77 13.18 -11.19
C ASN A 101 3.34 12.42 -9.94
N LEU A 102 3.23 11.09 -10.04
CA LEU A 102 2.77 10.24 -8.95
C LEU A 102 3.63 10.37 -7.68
N GLY A 103 4.94 10.58 -7.83
CA GLY A 103 5.83 10.83 -6.68
C GLY A 103 5.42 12.06 -5.86
N ASP A 104 5.22 13.20 -6.51
CA ASP A 104 4.77 14.42 -5.84
C ASP A 104 3.39 14.23 -5.20
N TRP A 105 2.50 13.49 -5.87
CA TRP A 105 1.19 13.15 -5.33
C TRP A 105 1.29 12.29 -4.07
N LEU A 106 2.18 11.29 -4.05
CA LEU A 106 2.42 10.43 -2.89
C LEU A 106 2.97 11.22 -1.69
N GLU A 107 3.93 12.11 -1.94
CA GLU A 107 4.46 13.00 -0.89
C GLU A 107 3.37 13.90 -0.31
N ALA A 108 2.52 14.48 -1.17
CA ALA A 108 1.40 15.31 -0.73
C ALA A 108 0.33 14.52 0.02
N ALA A 109 -0.02 13.32 -0.46
CA ALA A 109 -1.04 12.46 0.15
C ALA A 109 -0.61 11.92 1.52
N THR A 110 0.71 11.78 1.74
CA THR A 110 1.31 11.30 2.99
C THR A 110 1.87 12.43 3.86
N TRP A 111 1.63 13.69 3.52
CA TRP A 111 2.16 14.80 4.29
C TRP A 111 1.47 14.94 5.66
N HIS A 112 2.25 15.27 6.68
CA HIS A 112 1.77 15.70 7.99
C HIS A 112 2.68 16.75 8.60
N SER A 113 2.16 17.50 9.59
CA SER A 113 2.85 18.64 10.21
C SER A 113 4.19 18.31 10.88
N GLY A 114 4.43 17.04 11.23
CA GLY A 114 5.74 16.60 11.74
C GLY A 114 6.88 16.88 10.74
N ARG A 115 6.57 16.86 9.43
CA ARG A 115 7.53 17.11 8.35
C ARG A 115 7.90 18.58 8.15
N GLU A 116 7.24 19.51 8.83
CA GLU A 116 7.68 20.92 8.84
C GLU A 116 9.07 21.07 9.48
N ASN A 117 9.36 20.25 10.50
CA ASN A 117 10.62 20.30 11.24
C ASN A 117 11.64 19.27 10.74
N ILE A 118 11.17 18.10 10.28
CA ILE A 118 12.00 17.01 9.75
C ILE A 118 11.44 16.60 8.38
N PRO A 119 11.88 17.24 7.28
CA PRO A 119 11.41 16.90 5.95
C PRO A 119 11.71 15.44 5.61
N ARG A 120 10.79 14.77 4.90
CA ARG A 120 10.95 13.44 4.31
C ARG A 120 10.51 13.51 2.86
N ARG A 121 11.32 12.96 1.95
CA ARG A 121 11.07 12.82 0.52
C ARG A 121 11.20 11.37 0.10
N ILE A 122 10.62 11.04 -1.05
CA ILE A 122 10.80 9.73 -1.67
C ILE A 122 12.28 9.48 -1.90
N GLY A 123 12.75 8.34 -1.40
CA GLY A 123 14.13 7.90 -1.54
C GLY A 123 15.12 8.47 -0.53
N ASP A 124 14.67 9.25 0.47
CA ASP A 124 15.56 9.70 1.57
C ASP A 124 16.11 8.51 2.38
N GLU A 125 15.42 7.37 2.41
CA GLU A 125 15.85 6.13 3.07
C GLU A 125 16.94 5.35 2.33
N PHE A 126 17.14 5.56 1.01
CA PHE A 126 18.28 4.96 0.29
C PHE A 126 19.64 5.50 0.76
N THR A 127 19.62 6.46 1.69
CA THR A 127 20.80 6.99 2.38
C THR A 127 21.17 6.19 3.64
N MET A 128 20.41 5.15 4.00
CA MET A 128 20.74 4.20 5.07
C MET A 128 20.79 2.78 4.51
N ASP A 129 21.85 2.04 4.84
CA ASP A 129 21.95 0.63 4.46
C ASP A 129 21.00 -0.25 5.31
N ALA A 130 20.85 -1.53 4.92
CA ALA A 130 20.01 -2.49 5.64
C ALA A 130 20.48 -2.77 7.08
N ASP A 131 21.66 -2.28 7.46
CA ASP A 131 22.27 -2.41 8.79
C ASP A 131 22.10 -1.12 9.64
N GLY A 132 21.51 -0.06 9.08
CA GLY A 132 21.21 1.19 9.77
C GLY A 132 22.37 2.20 9.82
N GLU A 133 23.41 2.01 9.02
CA GLU A 133 24.54 2.94 8.92
C GLU A 133 24.23 4.04 7.87
N ALA A 134 24.63 5.27 8.19
CA ALA A 134 24.46 6.41 7.28
C ALA A 134 25.46 6.30 6.11
N VAL A 135 24.95 6.29 4.88
CA VAL A 135 25.78 6.27 3.67
C VAL A 135 26.48 7.64 3.57
N THR A 136 27.77 7.66 3.89
CA THR A 136 28.62 8.83 3.68
C THR A 136 29.14 8.82 2.24
N TRP A 137 28.84 9.87 1.48
CA TRP A 137 29.34 10.06 0.12
C TRP A 137 30.88 10.08 0.12
N HIS A 138 31.52 9.25 -0.73
CA HIS A 138 32.95 9.33 -1.05
C HIS A 138 33.17 10.07 -2.37
#